data_AF-A0A969LGQ2-F1
#
_entry.id   AF-A0A969LGQ2-F1
#
_cell.length_a   1.000
_cell.length_b   1.000
_cell.length_c   1.000
_cell.angle_alpha   90.00
_cell.angle_beta   90.00
_cell.angle_gamma   90.00
#
_symmetry.space_group_name_H-M   'P 1'
#
loop_
_entity.id
_entity.type
_entity.pdbx_description
1 polymer ?
#
loop_
_entity_poly.entity_id
_entity_poly.type
_entity_poly.pdbx_seq_one_letter_code
_entity_poly.pdbx_strand_id
1 'polypeptide(L)'
;MNNPAFTAFTALALKAVGVVMIVSSLVDYIILAIPPQGLGADGLPGWLVNLTGQISDRGIIPMIGIVLIVGGFWIADSAGAGGGDRVSAFDLRFLSFVLAGLLGLMFLLAIPLHLVNLQRTRNEAIQQIDQSVNVAETQIESQSEQLNQLLQDETRISELDRAIASGQFAGPQLEQLQNIRQQIDQLRADPALLDNQIEEARTQLRERRQQAESRARGTAIKTAIRTT
;
A
#
# COMPACT_ATOMS: atom_id res chain seq x y z
N MET A 1 -36.06 24.42 -33.99
CA MET A 1 -36.51 23.38 -34.96
C MET A 1 -36.28 22.02 -34.32
N ASN A 2 -37.27 21.44 -33.65
CA ASN A 2 -37.20 20.05 -33.17
C ASN A 2 -37.72 19.16 -34.29
N ASN A 3 -36.84 18.49 -35.03
CA ASN A 3 -37.26 17.47 -35.98
C ASN A 3 -37.47 16.15 -35.23
N PRO A 4 -38.70 15.62 -35.14
CA PRO A 4 -39.00 14.42 -34.34
C PRO A 4 -38.20 13.20 -34.77
N ALA A 5 -37.83 13.10 -36.06
CA ALA A 5 -36.98 12.02 -36.55
C ALA A 5 -35.54 12.09 -35.98
N PHE A 6 -34.99 13.31 -35.83
CA PHE A 6 -33.67 13.51 -35.26
C PHE A 6 -33.67 13.21 -33.76
N THR A 7 -34.72 13.64 -33.04
CA THR A 7 -34.88 13.36 -31.61
C THR A 7 -35.06 11.86 -31.31
N ALA A 8 -35.84 11.15 -32.13
CA ALA A 8 -35.99 9.69 -32.02
C ALA A 8 -34.68 8.95 -32.31
N PHE A 9 -33.92 9.39 -33.32
CA PHE A 9 -32.60 8.84 -33.64
C PHE A 9 -31.59 9.08 -32.50
N THR A 10 -31.55 10.30 -31.94
CA THR A 10 -30.71 10.62 -30.77
C THR A 10 -31.07 9.74 -29.56
N ALA A 11 -32.36 9.56 -29.27
CA ALA A 11 -32.80 8.69 -28.19
C ALA A 11 -32.39 7.23 -28.38
N LEU A 12 -32.49 6.70 -29.61
CA LEU A 12 -32.08 5.35 -29.95
C LEU A 12 -30.55 5.18 -29.85
N ALA A 13 -29.78 6.16 -30.34
CA ALA A 13 -28.33 6.18 -30.22
C ALA A 13 -27.86 6.18 -28.76
N LEU A 14 -28.48 7.01 -27.90
CA LEU A 14 -28.16 7.05 -26.47
C LEU A 14 -28.41 5.71 -25.77
N LYS A 15 -29.56 5.07 -26.06
CA LYS A 15 -29.88 3.74 -25.51
C LYS A 15 -28.89 2.68 -26.01
N ALA A 16 -28.57 2.68 -27.31
CA ALA A 16 -27.64 1.72 -27.89
C ALA A 16 -26.23 1.84 -27.31
N VAL A 17 -25.68 3.07 -27.24
CA VAL A 17 -24.36 3.33 -26.66
C VAL A 17 -24.33 2.95 -25.18
N GLY A 18 -25.39 3.28 -24.43
CA GLY A 18 -25.47 2.91 -23.01
C GLY A 18 -25.51 1.40 -22.78
N VAL A 19 -26.25 0.65 -23.62
CA VAL A 19 -26.26 -0.82 -23.57
C VAL A 19 -24.88 -1.41 -23.89
N VAL A 20 -24.22 -0.92 -24.93
CA VAL A 20 -22.88 -1.38 -25.31
C VAL A 20 -21.87 -1.12 -24.17
N MET A 21 -21.93 0.05 -23.52
CA MET A 21 -21.06 0.35 -22.37
C MET A 21 -21.29 -0.61 -21.19
N ILE A 22 -22.54 -0.88 -20.84
CA ILE A 22 -22.87 -1.81 -19.76
C ILE A 22 -22.37 -3.22 -20.09
N VAL A 23 -22.66 -3.74 -21.28
CA VAL A 23 -22.22 -5.07 -21.70
C VAL A 23 -20.69 -5.17 -21.74
N SER A 24 -20.00 -4.15 -22.28
CA SER A 24 -18.54 -4.12 -22.31
C SER A 24 -17.94 -4.13 -20.90
N SER A 25 -18.51 -3.36 -19.96
CA SER A 25 -18.04 -3.34 -18.57
C SER A 25 -18.29 -4.67 -17.83
N LEU A 26 -19.40 -5.35 -18.13
CA LEU A 26 -19.71 -6.67 -17.56
C LEU A 26 -18.70 -7.72 -18.02
N VAL A 27 -18.33 -7.71 -19.30
CA VAL A 27 -17.29 -8.61 -19.83
C VAL A 27 -15.96 -8.36 -19.13
N ASP A 28 -15.56 -7.09 -18.95
CA ASP A 28 -14.35 -6.73 -18.21
C ASP A 28 -14.39 -7.23 -16.76
N TYR A 29 -15.53 -7.10 -16.07
CA TYR A 29 -15.68 -7.60 -14.70
C TYR A 29 -15.63 -9.12 -14.62
N ILE A 30 -16.20 -9.84 -15.59
CA ILE A 30 -16.12 -11.31 -15.64
C ILE A 30 -14.67 -11.75 -15.83
N ILE A 31 -13.91 -11.08 -16.71
CA ILE A 31 -12.49 -11.38 -16.92
C ILE A 31 -11.69 -11.13 -15.63
N LEU A 32 -11.99 -10.02 -14.94
CA LEU A 32 -11.34 -9.66 -13.69
C LEU A 32 -11.66 -10.63 -12.55
N ALA A 33 -12.89 -11.15 -12.52
CA ALA A 33 -13.38 -12.11 -11.53
C ALA A 33 -12.74 -13.50 -11.65
N ILE A 34 -11.99 -13.77 -12.73
CA ILE A 34 -11.22 -15.00 -12.87
C ILE A 34 -9.85 -14.79 -12.21
N PRO A 35 -9.50 -15.55 -11.15
CA PRO A 35 -8.20 -15.44 -10.53
C PRO A 35 -7.09 -15.83 -11.51
N PRO A 36 -5.96 -15.09 -11.57
CA PRO A 36 -4.82 -15.50 -12.36
C PRO A 36 -4.32 -16.88 -11.88
N GLN A 37 -4.01 -17.76 -12.84
CA GLN A 37 -3.61 -19.13 -12.58
C GLN A 37 -2.33 -19.14 -11.71
N GLY A 38 -2.36 -19.83 -10.57
CA GLY A 38 -1.20 -19.95 -9.65
C GLY A 38 -1.35 -19.29 -8.27
N LEU A 39 -2.50 -18.67 -7.94
CA LEU A 39 -2.79 -18.22 -6.59
C LEU A 39 -3.06 -19.42 -5.66
N GLY A 40 -2.10 -19.74 -4.79
CA GLY A 40 -2.33 -20.67 -3.66
C GLY A 40 -3.29 -20.08 -2.62
N ALA A 41 -3.59 -20.84 -1.55
CA ALA A 41 -4.50 -20.42 -0.48
C ALA A 41 -4.12 -19.07 0.16
N ASP A 42 -2.83 -18.73 0.16
CA ASP A 42 -2.29 -17.49 0.73
C ASP A 42 -2.38 -16.28 -0.23
N GLY A 43 -2.64 -16.50 -1.52
CA GLY A 43 -2.77 -15.44 -2.53
C GLY A 43 -4.20 -14.91 -2.70
N LEU A 44 -5.20 -15.68 -2.27
CA LEU A 44 -6.62 -15.33 -2.37
C LEU A 44 -6.95 -13.96 -1.74
N PRO A 45 -6.44 -13.61 -0.52
CA PRO A 45 -6.74 -12.32 0.09
C PRO A 45 -6.23 -11.14 -0.73
N GLY A 46 -5.02 -11.23 -1.30
CA GLY A 46 -4.44 -10.18 -2.14
C GLY A 46 -5.16 -10.00 -3.48
N TRP A 47 -5.65 -11.10 -4.06
CA TRP A 47 -6.48 -11.06 -5.27
C TRP A 47 -7.84 -10.38 -5.01
N LEU A 48 -8.51 -10.71 -3.90
CA LEU A 48 -9.77 -10.05 -3.49
C LEU A 48 -9.59 -8.53 -3.28
N VAL A 49 -8.45 -8.12 -2.73
CA VAL A 49 -8.09 -6.70 -2.54
C VAL A 49 -7.93 -5.99 -3.89
N ASN A 50 -7.19 -6.59 -4.82
CA ASN A 50 -6.96 -6.04 -6.15
C ASN A 50 -8.25 -6.00 -6.99
N LEU A 51 -9.08 -7.05 -6.88
CA LEU A 51 -10.38 -7.11 -7.53
C LEU A 51 -11.28 -5.97 -7.06
N THR A 52 -11.35 -5.73 -5.75
CA THR A 52 -12.20 -4.68 -5.18
C THR A 52 -11.75 -3.29 -5.63
N GLY A 53 -10.45 -3.02 -5.62
CA GLY A 53 -9.91 -1.75 -6.11
C GLY A 53 -10.22 -1.53 -7.59
N GLN A 54 -9.99 -2.54 -8.44
CA GLN A 54 -10.24 -2.43 -9.87
C GLN A 54 -11.74 -2.32 -10.23
N ILE A 55 -12.63 -2.97 -9.47
CA ILE A 55 -14.07 -2.80 -9.63
C ILE A 55 -14.49 -1.38 -9.23
N SER A 56 -13.94 -0.84 -8.15
CA SER A 56 -14.21 0.55 -7.72
C SER A 56 -13.77 1.56 -8.79
N ASP A 57 -12.55 1.44 -9.29
CA ASP A 57 -11.99 2.38 -10.28
C ASP A 57 -12.72 2.31 -11.64
N ARG A 58 -13.22 1.13 -12.01
CA ARG A 58 -13.93 0.90 -13.29
C ARG A 58 -15.45 0.96 -13.16
N GLY A 59 -15.99 1.21 -11.97
CA GLY A 59 -17.44 1.31 -11.70
C GLY A 59 -18.14 2.48 -12.39
N ILE A 60 -17.37 3.49 -12.83
CA ILE A 60 -17.89 4.69 -13.50
C ILE A 60 -18.47 4.37 -14.89
N ILE A 61 -17.87 3.42 -15.62
CA ILE A 61 -18.25 3.08 -17.00
C ILE A 61 -19.71 2.58 -17.11
N PRO A 62 -20.16 1.57 -16.33
CA PRO A 62 -21.56 1.14 -16.37
C PRO A 62 -22.52 2.23 -15.87
N MET A 63 -22.11 3.08 -14.92
CA MET A 63 -22.95 4.19 -14.44
C MET A 63 -23.23 5.20 -15.56
N ILE A 64 -22.23 5.56 -16.37
CA ILE A 64 -22.42 6.41 -17.55
C ILE A 64 -23.37 5.73 -18.53
N GLY A 65 -23.23 4.42 -18.74
CA GLY A 65 -24.15 3.65 -19.59
C GLY A 65 -25.61 3.73 -19.14
N ILE A 66 -25.87 3.61 -17.83
CA ILE A 66 -27.21 3.75 -17.24
C ILE A 66 -27.76 5.18 -17.45
N VAL A 67 -26.94 6.21 -17.22
CA VAL A 67 -27.33 7.61 -17.44
C VAL A 67 -27.72 7.86 -18.90
N LEU A 68 -26.99 7.29 -19.85
CA LEU A 68 -27.29 7.41 -21.27
C LEU A 68 -28.61 6.70 -21.65
N ILE A 69 -28.89 5.52 -21.10
CA ILE A 69 -30.16 4.81 -21.33
C ILE A 69 -31.34 5.62 -20.76
N VAL A 70 -31.23 6.09 -19.52
CA VAL A 70 -32.28 6.88 -18.85
C VAL A 70 -32.50 8.20 -19.60
N GLY A 71 -31.44 8.90 -19.99
CA GLY A 71 -31.51 10.11 -20.81
C GLY A 71 -32.16 9.85 -22.17
N GLY A 72 -31.83 8.74 -22.82
CA GLY A 72 -32.46 8.32 -24.08
C GLY A 72 -33.96 8.04 -23.92
N PHE A 73 -34.41 7.47 -22.80
CA PHE A 73 -35.84 7.31 -22.50
C PHE A 73 -36.54 8.65 -22.26
N TRP A 74 -35.91 9.55 -21.50
CA TRP A 74 -36.46 10.87 -21.23
C TRP A 74 -36.63 11.72 -22.51
N ILE A 75 -35.65 11.65 -23.42
CA ILE A 75 -35.72 12.32 -24.73
C ILE A 75 -36.81 11.70 -25.63
N ALA A 76 -36.98 10.38 -25.60
CA ALA A 76 -38.05 9.72 -26.36
C ALA A 76 -39.45 10.08 -25.86
N ASP A 77 -39.64 10.14 -24.53
CA ASP A 77 -40.91 10.48 -23.89
C ASP A 77 -41.27 11.95 -24.10
N SER A 78 -40.31 12.87 -23.95
CA SER A 78 -40.53 14.31 -24.17
C SER A 78 -40.81 14.69 -25.62
N ALA A 79 -40.41 13.85 -26.58
CA ALA A 79 -40.66 14.05 -28.01
C ALA A 79 -41.98 13.43 -28.50
N GLY A 80 -42.76 12.78 -27.63
CA GLY A 80 -43.99 12.08 -28.01
C GLY A 80 -43.76 10.83 -28.86
N ALA A 81 -42.50 10.36 -28.97
CA ALA A 81 -42.11 9.15 -29.68
C ALA A 81 -42.18 7.90 -28.80
N GLY A 82 -42.50 8.05 -27.51
CA GLY A 82 -42.75 6.95 -26.59
C GLY A 82 -44.10 6.29 -26.87
N GLY A 83 -44.08 5.15 -27.57
CA GLY A 83 -45.22 4.22 -27.53
C GLY A 83 -45.52 3.89 -26.07
N GLY A 84 -46.78 4.06 -25.64
CA GLY A 84 -47.18 3.95 -24.24
C GLY A 84 -46.80 2.59 -23.64
N ASP A 85 -45.72 2.56 -22.87
CA ASP A 85 -45.20 1.33 -22.29
C ASP A 85 -45.82 1.08 -20.91
N ARG A 86 -46.50 -0.06 -20.81
CA ARG A 86 -46.84 -0.69 -19.54
C ARG A 86 -45.53 -1.10 -18.88
N VAL A 87 -45.30 -0.65 -17.65
CA VAL A 87 -44.13 -1.04 -16.85
C VAL A 87 -44.13 -2.56 -16.70
N SER A 88 -43.31 -3.22 -17.50
CA SER A 88 -43.08 -4.67 -17.47
C SER A 88 -41.82 -4.95 -16.66
N ALA A 89 -41.75 -6.09 -15.98
CA ALA A 89 -40.55 -6.50 -15.24
C ALA A 89 -39.30 -6.68 -16.14
N PHE A 90 -39.48 -6.70 -17.46
CA PHE A 90 -38.42 -6.72 -18.47
C PHE A 90 -38.23 -5.38 -19.20
N ASP A 91 -38.87 -4.30 -18.73
CA ASP A 91 -38.60 -2.96 -19.26
C ASP A 91 -37.15 -2.58 -18.93
N LEU A 92 -36.43 -2.11 -19.94
CA LEU A 92 -35.05 -1.67 -19.84
C LEU A 92 -34.88 -0.57 -18.77
N ARG A 93 -35.94 0.22 -18.51
CA ARG A 93 -35.97 1.18 -17.40
C ARG A 93 -35.87 0.49 -16.04
N PHE A 94 -36.73 -0.49 -15.79
CA PHE A 94 -36.73 -1.26 -14.54
C PHE A 94 -35.40 -1.99 -14.35
N LEU A 95 -34.89 -2.62 -15.42
CA LEU A 95 -33.62 -3.33 -15.39
C LEU A 95 -32.43 -2.40 -15.11
N SER A 96 -32.46 -1.17 -15.64
CA SER A 96 -31.46 -0.13 -15.36
C SER A 96 -31.49 0.31 -13.90
N PHE A 97 -32.67 0.47 -13.29
CA PHE A 97 -32.79 0.82 -11.88
C PHE A 97 -32.37 -0.31 -10.95
N VAL A 98 -32.69 -1.57 -11.28
CA VAL A 98 -32.21 -2.75 -10.55
C VAL A 98 -30.69 -2.84 -10.62
N LEU A 99 -30.09 -2.61 -11.80
CA LEU A 99 -28.64 -2.57 -11.97
C LEU A 99 -28.01 -1.46 -11.13
N ALA A 100 -28.56 -0.25 -11.18
CA ALA A 100 -28.08 0.89 -10.40
C ALA A 100 -28.14 0.62 -8.89
N GLY A 101 -29.23 0.01 -8.40
CA GLY A 101 -29.36 -0.40 -7.00
C GLY A 101 -28.34 -1.45 -6.60
N LEU A 102 -28.09 -2.44 -7.47
CA LEU A 102 -27.12 -3.50 -7.22
C LEU A 102 -25.68 -2.96 -7.22
N LEU A 103 -25.34 -2.06 -8.15
CA LEU A 103 -24.05 -1.35 -8.16
C LEU A 103 -23.87 -0.47 -6.93
N GLY A 104 -24.91 0.28 -6.54
CA GLY A 104 -24.88 1.11 -5.34
C GLY A 104 -24.68 0.28 -4.06
N LEU A 105 -25.35 -0.87 -3.95
CA LEU A 105 -25.15 -1.82 -2.86
C LEU A 105 -23.72 -2.38 -2.84
N MET A 106 -23.18 -2.73 -4.02
CA MET A 106 -21.82 -3.24 -4.14
C MET A 106 -20.79 -2.19 -3.69
N PHE A 107 -20.99 -0.92 -4.04
CA PHE A 107 -20.15 0.19 -3.58
C PHE A 107 -20.29 0.44 -2.07
N LEU A 108 -21.50 0.32 -1.53
CA LEU A 108 -21.75 0.39 -0.08
C LEU A 108 -20.99 -0.70 0.69
N LEU A 109 -20.93 -1.92 0.15
CA LEU A 109 -20.15 -3.03 0.72
C LEU A 109 -18.63 -2.89 0.49
N ALA A 110 -18.19 -2.17 -0.54
CA ALA A 110 -16.76 -1.95 -0.80
C ALA A 110 -16.13 -1.08 0.30
N ILE A 111 -16.87 -0.12 0.86
CA ILE A 111 -16.39 0.78 1.92
C ILE A 111 -15.88 0.03 3.17
N PRO A 112 -16.66 -0.86 3.83
CA PRO A 112 -16.16 -1.62 4.98
C PRO A 112 -15.01 -2.55 4.60
N LEU A 113 -14.98 -3.08 3.37
CA LEU A 113 -13.89 -3.93 2.89
C LEU A 113 -12.57 -3.14 2.78
N HIS A 114 -12.61 -1.91 2.26
CA HIS A 114 -11.45 -1.02 2.16
C HIS A 114 -10.86 -0.69 3.54
N LEU A 115 -11.71 -0.50 4.56
CA LEU A 115 -11.26 -0.23 5.93
C LEU A 115 -10.53 -1.43 6.54
N VAL A 116 -11.04 -2.65 6.34
CA VAL A 116 -10.38 -3.89 6.81
C VAL A 116 -9.02 -4.06 6.12
N ASN A 117 -8.93 -3.73 4.83
CA ASN A 117 -7.68 -3.83 4.07
C ASN A 117 -6.63 -2.83 4.56
N LEU A 118 -7.03 -1.58 4.82
CA LEU A 118 -6.16 -0.55 5.36
C LEU A 118 -5.57 -0.96 6.71
N GLN A 119 -6.39 -1.60 7.56
CA GLN A 119 -5.94 -2.10 8.86
C GLN A 119 -4.92 -3.24 8.72
N ARG A 120 -5.10 -4.15 7.76
CA ARG A 120 -4.12 -5.22 7.47
C ARG A 120 -2.79 -4.65 6.99
N THR A 121 -2.80 -3.77 5.99
CA THR A 121 -1.57 -3.13 5.48
C THR A 121 -0.84 -2.34 6.56
N ARG A 122 -1.58 -1.65 7.44
CA ARG A 122 -0.98 -0.99 8.60
C ARG A 122 -0.32 -1.99 9.55
N ASN A 123 -0.99 -3.10 9.87
CA ASN A 123 -0.45 -4.10 10.79
C ASN A 123 0.80 -4.78 10.21
N GLU A 124 0.81 -5.09 8.92
CA GLU A 124 1.98 -5.64 8.22
C GLU A 124 3.15 -4.65 8.23
N ALA A 125 2.90 -3.36 7.98
CA ALA A 125 3.94 -2.34 8.04
C ALA A 125 4.53 -2.19 9.46
N ILE A 126 3.68 -2.24 10.49
CA ILE A 126 4.14 -2.20 11.89
C ILE A 126 4.97 -3.45 12.22
N GLN A 127 4.52 -4.64 11.81
CA GLN A 127 5.27 -5.87 12.03
C GLN A 127 6.65 -5.85 11.35
N GLN A 128 6.75 -5.31 10.13
CA GLN A 128 8.04 -5.15 9.45
C GLN A 128 8.96 -4.17 10.18
N ILE A 129 8.42 -3.05 10.69
CA ILE A 129 9.17 -2.11 11.52
C ILE A 129 9.69 -2.81 12.78
N ASP A 130 8.84 -3.54 13.49
CA ASP A 130 9.23 -4.27 14.70
C ASP A 130 10.34 -5.30 14.43
N GLN A 131 10.22 -6.07 13.33
CA GLN A 131 11.26 -7.00 12.92
C GLN A 131 12.58 -6.30 12.61
N SER A 132 12.54 -5.18 11.88
CA SER A 132 13.74 -4.41 11.53
C SER A 132 14.45 -3.84 12.77
N VAL A 133 13.67 -3.40 13.76
CA VAL A 133 14.20 -2.89 15.03
C VAL A 133 14.82 -4.01 15.83
N ASN A 134 14.18 -5.17 15.95
CA ASN A 134 14.73 -6.31 16.68
C ASN A 134 16.06 -6.80 16.08
N VAL A 135 16.17 -6.81 14.74
CA VAL A 135 17.43 -7.14 14.06
C VAL A 135 18.50 -6.09 14.38
N ALA A 136 18.16 -4.80 14.33
CA ALA A 136 19.10 -3.73 14.65
C ALA A 136 19.55 -3.76 16.13
N GLU A 137 18.64 -4.03 17.08
CA GLU A 137 18.98 -4.21 18.49
C GLU A 137 19.94 -5.39 18.69
N THR A 138 19.65 -6.54 18.06
CA THR A 138 20.52 -7.72 18.11
C THR A 138 21.91 -7.42 17.53
N GLN A 139 21.98 -6.60 16.47
CA GLN A 139 23.23 -6.20 15.86
C GLN A 139 24.03 -5.20 16.73
N ILE A 140 23.35 -4.33 17.48
CA ILE A 140 24.00 -3.47 18.48
C ILE A 140 24.56 -4.32 19.62
N GLU A 141 23.78 -5.27 20.14
CA GLU A 141 24.18 -6.16 21.24
C GLU A 141 25.42 -6.98 20.88
N SER A 142 25.38 -7.66 19.73
CA SER A 142 26.49 -8.49 19.25
C SER A 142 27.77 -7.69 18.98
N GLN A 143 27.68 -6.47 18.45
CA GLN A 143 28.84 -5.61 18.27
C GLN A 143 29.41 -5.12 19.61
N SER A 144 28.53 -4.79 20.56
CA SER A 144 28.93 -4.43 21.92
C SER A 144 29.68 -5.59 22.60
N GLU A 145 29.14 -6.80 22.55
CA GLU A 145 29.78 -7.98 23.13
C GLU A 145 31.14 -8.28 22.50
N GLN A 146 31.24 -8.21 21.17
CA GLN A 146 32.51 -8.39 20.44
C GLN A 146 33.54 -7.33 20.83
N LEU A 147 33.12 -6.07 20.96
CA LEU A 147 34.01 -4.99 21.35
C LEU A 147 34.46 -5.15 22.80
N ASN A 148 33.56 -5.52 23.71
CA ASN A 148 33.89 -5.78 25.11
C ASN A 148 34.86 -6.97 25.26
N GLN A 149 34.67 -8.03 24.47
CA GLN A 149 35.61 -9.15 24.40
C GLN A 149 36.99 -8.71 23.91
N LEU A 150 37.05 -7.87 22.87
CA LEU A 150 38.31 -7.33 22.35
C LEU A 150 39.02 -6.44 23.38
N LEU A 151 38.27 -5.63 24.13
CA LEU A 151 38.80 -4.79 25.19
C LEU A 151 39.34 -5.62 26.37
N GLN A 152 38.80 -6.82 26.62
CA GLN A 152 39.28 -7.74 27.66
C GLN A 152 40.43 -8.65 27.19
N ASP A 153 40.67 -8.77 25.88
CA ASP A 153 41.72 -9.60 25.31
C ASP A 153 43.09 -8.88 25.33
N GLU A 154 43.77 -8.97 26.49
CA GLU A 154 45.11 -8.43 26.72
C GLU A 154 46.14 -8.92 25.68
N THR A 155 45.97 -10.14 25.15
CA THR A 155 46.94 -10.76 24.24
C THR A 155 46.94 -10.09 22.87
N ARG A 156 45.75 -9.80 22.32
CA ARG A 156 45.63 -9.08 21.04
C ARG A 156 46.10 -7.64 21.13
N ILE A 157 45.84 -6.98 22.26
CA ILE A 157 46.31 -5.62 22.49
C ILE A 157 47.86 -5.61 22.58
N SER A 158 48.46 -6.58 23.27
CA SER A 158 49.92 -6.70 23.32
C SER A 158 50.54 -7.02 21.95
N GLU A 159 49.86 -7.78 21.10
CA GLU A 159 50.31 -8.03 19.71
C GLU A 159 50.26 -6.74 18.87
N LEU A 160 49.22 -5.93 19.03
CA LEU A 160 49.09 -4.62 18.39
C LEU A 160 50.24 -3.69 18.82
N ASP A 161 50.57 -3.64 20.12
CA ASP A 161 51.69 -2.85 20.64
C ASP A 161 53.04 -3.31 20.06
N ARG A 162 53.26 -4.62 19.96
CA ARG A 162 54.47 -5.17 19.33
C ARG A 162 54.54 -4.86 17.85
N ALA A 163 53.40 -4.87 17.15
CA ALA A 163 53.31 -4.55 15.72
C ALA A 163 53.59 -3.06 15.44
N ILE A 164 53.15 -2.17 16.33
CA ILE A 164 53.47 -0.73 16.27
C ILE A 164 54.95 -0.50 16.60
N ALA A 165 55.47 -1.15 17.66
CA ALA A 165 56.84 -0.99 18.13
C ALA A 165 57.90 -1.63 17.22
N SER A 166 57.54 -2.65 16.43
CA SER A 166 58.46 -3.33 15.51
C SER A 166 58.85 -2.48 14.30
N GLY A 167 58.21 -1.32 14.09
CA GLY A 167 58.49 -0.42 12.97
C GLY A 167 58.15 -1.01 11.60
N GLN A 168 57.33 -2.06 11.56
CA GLN A 168 56.98 -2.80 10.34
C GLN A 168 56.01 -2.03 9.43
N PHE A 169 55.32 -1.04 9.98
CA PHE A 169 54.35 -0.17 9.30
C PHE A 169 54.93 1.25 9.22
N ALA A 170 54.71 1.95 8.10
CA ALA A 170 55.19 3.32 7.91
C ALA A 170 54.12 4.20 7.24
N GLY A 171 54.10 5.49 7.57
CA GLY A 171 53.19 6.46 6.98
C GLY A 171 51.73 6.29 7.45
N PRO A 172 50.72 6.37 6.56
CA PRO A 172 49.29 6.43 6.93
C PRO A 172 48.79 5.24 7.76
N GLN A 173 49.39 4.06 7.57
CA GLN A 173 49.00 2.85 8.29
C GLN A 173 49.42 2.90 9.77
N LEU A 174 50.54 3.55 10.09
CA LEU A 174 51.00 3.73 11.46
C LEU A 174 50.08 4.69 12.23
N GLU A 175 49.66 5.79 11.59
CA GLU A 175 48.70 6.74 12.17
C GLU A 175 47.35 6.07 12.45
N GLN A 176 46.88 5.20 11.56
CA GLN A 176 45.62 4.47 11.75
C GLN A 176 45.71 3.48 12.92
N LEU A 177 46.82 2.74 13.03
CA LEU A 177 47.07 1.82 14.15
C LEU A 177 47.20 2.56 15.49
N GLN A 178 47.86 3.71 15.52
CA GLN A 178 47.98 4.55 16.71
C GLN A 178 46.61 5.12 17.14
N ASN A 179 45.78 5.56 16.20
CA ASN A 179 44.42 6.01 16.49
C ASN A 179 43.56 4.88 17.09
N ILE A 180 43.64 3.68 16.52
CA ILE A 180 42.93 2.51 17.05
C ILE A 180 43.40 2.20 18.47
N ARG A 181 44.72 2.26 18.73
CA ARG A 181 45.28 2.03 20.07
C ARG A 181 44.78 3.07 21.09
N GLN A 182 44.81 4.34 20.71
CA GLN A 182 44.30 5.43 21.56
C GLN A 182 42.81 5.28 21.86
N GLN A 183 41.99 4.85 20.89
CA GLN A 183 40.58 4.57 21.12
C GLN A 183 40.37 3.40 22.08
N ILE A 184 41.15 2.32 21.96
CA ILE A 184 41.11 1.18 22.89
C ILE A 184 41.47 1.63 24.32
N ASP A 185 42.49 2.46 24.49
CA ASP A 185 42.91 2.95 25.80
C ASP A 185 41.86 3.88 26.43
N GLN A 186 41.23 4.75 25.62
CA GLN A 186 40.13 5.61 26.09
C GLN A 186 38.92 4.77 26.53
N LEU A 187 38.54 3.75 25.76
CA LEU A 187 37.43 2.85 26.07
C LEU A 187 37.73 1.95 27.29
N ARG A 188 39.00 1.57 27.51
CA ARG A 188 39.42 0.85 28.74
C ARG A 188 39.46 1.74 29.97
N ALA A 189 39.90 2.98 29.82
CA ALA A 189 39.96 3.94 30.91
C ALA A 189 38.56 4.36 31.38
N ASP A 190 37.60 4.42 30.46
CA ASP A 190 36.22 4.74 30.76
C ASP A 190 35.23 3.83 30.00
N PRO A 191 34.89 2.65 30.56
CA PRO A 191 33.91 1.75 29.95
C PRO A 191 32.50 2.38 29.88
N ALA A 192 32.21 3.43 30.67
CA ALA A 192 30.94 4.13 30.61
C ALA A 192 30.77 4.88 29.27
N LEU A 193 31.85 5.23 28.55
CA LEU A 193 31.77 5.80 27.21
C LEU A 193 31.19 4.82 26.18
N LEU A 194 31.45 3.53 26.35
CA LEU A 194 30.89 2.50 25.48
C LEU A 194 29.40 2.31 25.80
N ASP A 195 29.04 2.20 27.07
CA ASP A 195 27.66 2.06 27.52
C ASP A 195 26.79 3.26 27.10
N ASN A 196 27.33 4.48 27.21
CA ASN A 196 26.65 5.69 26.76
C ASN A 196 26.39 5.68 25.24
N GLN A 197 27.37 5.26 24.43
CA GLN A 197 27.17 5.16 22.97
C GLN A 197 26.14 4.09 22.59
N ILE A 198 26.12 2.96 23.31
CA ILE A 198 25.12 1.90 23.09
C ILE A 198 23.72 2.41 23.47
N GLU A 199 23.56 3.08 24.60
CA GLU A 199 22.28 3.65 25.01
C GLU A 199 21.82 4.80 24.10
N GLU A 200 22.73 5.62 23.58
CA GLU A 200 22.42 6.60 22.54
C GLU A 200 21.92 5.91 21.26
N ALA A 201 22.61 4.86 20.80
CA ALA A 201 22.20 4.10 19.61
C ALA A 201 20.82 3.44 19.80
N ARG A 202 20.55 2.86 20.97
CA ARG A 202 19.25 2.30 21.35
C ARG A 202 18.17 3.37 21.41
N THR A 203 18.47 4.54 21.98
CA THR A 203 17.53 5.65 22.08
C THR A 203 17.17 6.18 20.70
N GLN A 204 18.16 6.39 19.82
CA GLN A 204 17.92 6.79 18.43
C GLN A 204 17.09 5.74 17.67
N LEU A 205 17.34 4.45 17.92
CA LEU A 205 16.57 3.37 17.31
C LEU A 205 15.10 3.39 17.78
N ARG A 206 14.85 3.61 19.08
CA ARG A 206 13.49 3.77 19.63
C ARG A 206 12.79 4.99 19.06
N GLU A 207 13.47 6.12 18.92
CA GLU A 207 12.90 7.32 18.29
C GLU A 207 12.55 7.08 16.82
N ARG A 208 13.44 6.43 16.07
CA ARG A 208 13.19 6.06 14.67
C ARG A 208 12.00 5.12 14.54
N ARG A 209 11.88 4.13 15.43
CA ARG A 209 10.71 3.24 15.51
C ARG A 209 9.43 4.04 15.72
N GLN A 210 9.39 4.91 16.73
CA GLN A 210 8.22 5.73 17.03
C GLN A 210 7.83 6.64 15.86
N GLN A 211 8.81 7.26 15.20
CA GLN A 211 8.55 8.08 14.01
C GLN A 211 8.03 7.24 12.84
N ALA A 212 8.60 6.06 12.59
CA ALA A 212 8.17 5.16 11.53
C ALA A 212 6.74 4.63 11.78
N GLU A 213 6.43 4.23 13.01
CA GLU A 213 5.08 3.84 13.42
C GLU A 213 4.08 4.99 13.29
N SER A 214 4.45 6.20 13.74
CA SER A 214 3.60 7.39 13.61
C SER A 214 3.33 7.74 12.15
N ARG A 215 4.34 7.62 11.28
CA ARG A 215 4.18 7.79 9.83
C ARG A 215 3.26 6.72 9.26
N ALA A 216 3.47 5.44 9.56
CA ALA A 216 2.60 4.36 9.11
C ALA A 216 1.13 4.57 9.53
N ARG A 217 0.89 5.05 10.76
CA ARG A 217 -0.44 5.42 11.26
C ARG A 217 -1.02 6.63 10.53
N GLY A 218 -0.23 7.69 10.31
CA GLY A 218 -0.65 8.92 9.65
C GLY A 218 -0.97 8.72 8.16
N THR A 219 -0.15 7.97 7.43
CA THR A 219 -0.39 7.66 6.01
C THR A 219 -1.66 6.84 5.84
N ALA A 220 -1.95 5.91 6.77
CA ALA A 220 -3.19 5.14 6.72
C ALA A 220 -4.44 6.04 6.80
N ILE A 221 -4.47 7.00 7.73
CA ILE A 221 -5.57 7.96 7.87
C ILE A 221 -5.70 8.85 6.64
N LYS A 222 -4.56 9.35 6.12
CA LYS A 222 -4.55 10.22 4.94
C LYS A 222 -5.03 9.51 3.67
N THR A 223 -4.69 8.23 3.51
CA THR A 223 -5.18 7.41 2.40
C THR A 223 -6.66 7.11 2.55
N ALA A 224 -7.15 6.79 3.77
CA ALA A 224 -8.57 6.57 4.02
C ALA A 224 -9.44 7.74 3.55
N ILE A 225 -9.05 8.98 3.90
CA ILE A 225 -9.77 10.21 3.52
C ILE A 225 -9.66 10.50 2.02
N ARG A 226 -8.60 10.03 1.35
CA ARG A 226 -8.41 10.25 -0.10
C ARG A 226 -9.19 9.25 -0.95
N THR A 227 -9.50 8.07 -0.41
CA THR A 227 -10.20 6.99 -1.11
C THR A 227 -11.70 6.92 -0.81
N THR A 228 -12.18 7.62 0.22
CA THR A 228 -13.62 7.88 0.47
C THR A 228 -14.06 9.15 -0.25
#